data_AF-A0AAP0QU47-F1
#
_entry.id   AF-A0AAP0QU47-F1
#
_cell.length_a   1.000
_cell.length_b   1.000
_cell.length_c   1.000
_cell.angle_alpha   90.00
_cell.angle_beta   90.00
_cell.angle_gamma   90.00
#
_symmetry.space_group_name_H-M   'P 1'
#
loop_
_entity.id
_entity.type
_entity.pdbx_description
1 polymer ?
#
loop_
_entity_poly.entity_id
_entity_poly.type
_entity_poly.pdbx_seq_one_letter_code
_entity_poly.pdbx_strand_id
1 'polypeptide(L)'
;MGSKDNFLINNLNEEEAWRLFKMMAGDDVENRELKSTAIDVARACGGLPIALTTVAKALRGKSLYEWKNSLRELQTPSMVNFEGSNGEPYYFGLV
;
A
#
# COMPACT_ATOMS: atom_id res chain seq x y z
N MET A 1 -15.49 3.19 -27.95
CA MET A 1 -14.53 2.17 -27.45
C MET A 1 -15.03 1.73 -26.10
N GLY A 2 -15.32 0.44 -25.89
CA GLY A 2 -15.84 -0.06 -24.62
C GLY A 2 -15.09 -1.33 -24.23
N SER A 3 -14.26 -1.24 -23.19
CA SER A 3 -13.78 -2.44 -22.50
C SER A 3 -14.94 -3.01 -21.70
N LYS A 4 -15.29 -4.27 -21.94
CA LYS A 4 -16.47 -4.93 -21.35
C LYS A 4 -16.11 -5.94 -20.26
N ASP A 5 -14.84 -6.14 -19.97
CA ASP A 5 -14.38 -7.15 -19.02
C ASP A 5 -13.72 -6.51 -17.81
N ASN A 6 -14.43 -6.55 -16.69
CA ASN A 6 -13.88 -6.18 -15.38
C ASN A 6 -13.18 -7.40 -14.79
N PHE A 7 -11.85 -7.34 -14.68
CA PHE A 7 -11.07 -8.38 -14.01
C PHE A 7 -10.95 -8.03 -12.52
N LEU A 8 -11.56 -8.85 -11.67
CA LEU A 8 -11.40 -8.71 -10.23
C LEU A 8 -10.00 -9.15 -9.83
N ILE A 9 -9.27 -8.26 -9.18
CA ILE A 9 -7.98 -8.58 -8.57
C ILE A 9 -8.27 -9.04 -7.15
N ASN A 10 -8.09 -10.34 -6.91
CA ASN A 10 -8.22 -10.90 -5.58
C ASN A 10 -6.98 -10.59 -4.74
N ASN A 11 -7.15 -10.60 -3.41
CA ASN A 11 -6.02 -10.52 -2.50
C ASN A 11 -5.13 -11.76 -2.66
N LEU A 12 -3.83 -11.53 -2.65
CA LEU A 12 -2.83 -12.58 -2.62
C LEU A 12 -2.84 -13.27 -1.26
N ASN A 13 -2.54 -14.57 -1.25
CA ASN A 13 -2.27 -15.26 0.00
C ASN A 13 -0.93 -14.77 0.61
N GLU A 14 -0.64 -15.17 1.85
CA GLU A 14 0.55 -14.68 2.56
C GLU A 14 1.88 -15.00 1.84
N GLU A 15 1.97 -16.19 1.22
CA GLU A 15 3.18 -16.61 0.50
C GLU A 15 3.37 -15.80 -0.79
N GLU A 16 2.31 -15.64 -1.59
CA GLU A 16 2.30 -14.85 -2.81
C GLU A 16 2.56 -13.37 -2.51
N ALA A 17 1.93 -12.84 -1.47
CA ALA A 17 2.12 -11.46 -1.02
C ALA A 17 3.57 -11.22 -0.62
N TRP A 18 4.15 -12.12 0.19
CA TRP A 18 5.55 -12.02 0.60
C TRP A 18 6.51 -12.14 -0.60
N ARG A 19 6.25 -13.06 -1.53
CA ARG A 19 7.06 -13.20 -2.75
C ARG A 19 7.03 -11.94 -3.60
N LEU A 20 5.86 -11.35 -3.82
CA LEU A 20 5.70 -10.10 -4.55
C LEU A 20 6.41 -8.95 -3.82
N PHE A 21 6.23 -8.86 -2.50
CA PHE A 21 6.83 -7.81 -1.68
C PHE A 21 8.37 -7.86 -1.76
N LYS A 22 8.96 -9.04 -1.58
CA LYS A 22 10.42 -9.24 -1.73
C LYS A 22 10.93 -8.80 -3.10
N MET A 23 10.22 -9.19 -4.17
CA MET A 23 10.61 -8.82 -5.53
C MET A 23 10.66 -7.30 -5.72
N MET A 24 9.80 -6.54 -5.02
CA MET A 24 9.74 -5.09 -5.12
C MET A 24 10.68 -4.36 -4.16
N ALA A 25 10.89 -4.90 -2.96
CA ALA A 25 11.75 -4.30 -1.94
C ALA A 25 13.25 -4.59 -2.21
N GLY A 26 13.58 -5.66 -2.93
CA GLY A 26 14.96 -6.07 -3.20
C GLY A 26 15.64 -6.69 -1.99
N ASP A 27 16.97 -6.73 -1.99
CA ASP A 27 17.77 -7.49 -1.00
C ASP A 27 17.71 -6.91 0.43
N ASP A 28 17.19 -5.69 0.61
CA ASP A 28 17.07 -5.02 1.91
C ASP A 28 16.29 -5.86 2.93
N VAL A 29 15.27 -6.61 2.46
CA VAL A 29 14.41 -7.43 3.32
C VAL A 29 15.04 -8.78 3.70
N GLU A 30 16.22 -9.10 3.17
CA GLU A 30 16.99 -10.29 3.55
C GLU A 30 17.91 -10.02 4.75
N ASN A 31 18.19 -8.75 5.07
CA ASN A 31 18.91 -8.39 6.29
C ASN A 31 18.13 -8.88 7.52
N ARG A 32 18.80 -9.64 8.41
CA ARG A 32 18.20 -10.22 9.62
C ARG A 32 17.46 -9.20 10.48
N GLU A 33 17.96 -7.97 10.56
CA GLU A 33 17.36 -6.92 11.39
C GLU A 33 16.09 -6.32 10.75
N LEU A 34 16.02 -6.29 9.42
CA LEU A 34 14.89 -5.75 8.66
C LEU A 34 13.82 -6.80 8.35
N LYS A 35 14.21 -8.08 8.23
CA LYS A 35 13.34 -9.16 7.74
C LYS A 35 12.04 -9.29 8.53
N SER A 36 12.08 -9.21 9.86
CA SER A 36 10.87 -9.30 10.68
C SER A 36 9.93 -8.12 10.41
N THR A 37 10.44 -6.89 10.40
CA THR A 37 9.65 -5.68 10.12
C THR A 37 9.11 -5.70 8.69
N ALA A 38 9.87 -6.18 7.72
CA ALA A 38 9.42 -6.30 6.34
C ALA A 38 8.25 -7.29 6.17
N ILE A 39 8.27 -8.42 6.88
CA ILE A 39 7.14 -9.38 6.90
C ILE A 39 5.90 -8.72 7.51
N ASP A 40 6.05 -8.00 8.62
CA ASP A 40 4.92 -7.34 9.28
C ASP A 40 4.33 -6.23 8.42
N VAL A 41 5.16 -5.47 7.70
CA VAL A 41 4.71 -4.47 6.71
C VAL A 41 3.94 -5.13 5.56
N ALA A 42 4.45 -6.25 5.02
CA ALA A 42 3.75 -6.98 3.97
C ALA A 42 2.38 -7.51 4.44
N ARG A 43 2.30 -7.98 5.68
CA ARG A 43 1.03 -8.40 6.32
C ARG A 43 0.06 -7.23 6.49
N ALA A 44 0.55 -6.07 6.93
CA ALA A 44 -0.27 -4.87 7.08
C ALA A 44 -0.87 -4.37 5.74
N CYS A 45 -0.25 -4.70 4.61
CA CYS A 45 -0.78 -4.40 3.27
C CYS A 45 -1.98 -5.28 2.87
N GLY A 46 -2.37 -6.27 3.66
CA GLY A 46 -3.61 -7.04 3.48
C GLY A 46 -3.68 -7.89 2.21
N GLY A 47 -2.53 -8.24 1.60
CA GLY A 47 -2.48 -9.06 0.39
C GLY A 47 -2.84 -8.32 -0.90
N LEU A 48 -3.09 -7.01 -0.85
CA LEU A 48 -3.42 -6.20 -2.03
C LEU A 48 -2.15 -5.96 -2.89
N PRO A 49 -2.09 -6.42 -4.15
CA PRO A 49 -0.91 -6.23 -4.99
C PRO A 49 -0.48 -4.77 -5.12
N ILE A 50 -1.44 -3.85 -5.21
CA ILE A 50 -1.13 -2.42 -5.33
C ILE A 50 -0.51 -1.84 -4.05
N ALA A 51 -1.01 -2.24 -2.86
CA ALA A 51 -0.44 -1.81 -1.59
C ALA A 51 0.96 -2.38 -1.39
N LEU A 52 1.11 -3.70 -1.59
CA LEU A 52 2.39 -4.41 -1.45
C LEU A 52 3.47 -3.78 -2.34
N THR A 53 3.18 -3.59 -3.62
CA THR A 53 4.16 -3.05 -4.59
C THR A 53 4.51 -1.60 -4.31
N THR A 54 3.54 -0.78 -3.90
CA THR A 54 3.76 0.64 -3.58
C THR A 54 4.61 0.78 -2.33
N VAL A 55 4.25 0.12 -1.24
CA VAL A 55 4.96 0.20 0.05
C VAL A 55 6.37 -0.39 -0.06
N ALA A 56 6.53 -1.56 -0.69
CA ALA A 56 7.83 -2.18 -0.88
C ALA A 56 8.83 -1.26 -1.61
N LYS A 57 8.37 -0.60 -2.69
CA LYS A 57 9.19 0.35 -3.45
C LYS A 57 9.53 1.60 -2.64
N ALA A 58 8.58 2.12 -1.86
CA ALA A 58 8.79 3.31 -1.04
C ALA A 58 9.81 3.08 0.09
N LEU A 59 9.88 1.87 0.63
CA LEU A 59 10.76 1.50 1.73
C LEU A 59 12.12 0.93 1.29
N ARG A 60 12.33 0.74 -0.01
CA ARG A 60 13.62 0.31 -0.55
C ARG A 60 14.72 1.32 -0.25
N GLY A 61 15.85 0.84 0.24
CA GLY A 61 17.01 1.64 0.67
C GLY A 61 16.78 2.45 1.94
N LYS A 62 15.67 2.24 2.65
CA LYS A 62 15.33 2.96 3.88
C LYS A 62 15.89 2.29 5.13
N SER A 63 16.08 3.10 6.16
CA SER A 63 16.58 2.63 7.47
C SER A 63 15.53 1.79 8.22
N LEU A 64 15.97 0.90 9.11
CA LEU A 64 15.08 0.13 9.99
C LEU A 64 14.10 1.02 10.78
N TYR A 65 14.53 2.23 11.13
CA TYR A 65 13.67 3.21 11.79
C TYR A 65 12.49 3.64 10.90
N GLU A 66 12.75 3.97 9.63
CA GLU A 66 11.71 4.32 8.65
C GLU A 66 10.77 3.15 8.38
N TRP A 67 11.28 1.92 8.31
CA TRP A 67 10.47 0.71 8.20
C TRP A 67 9.51 0.53 9.38
N LYS A 68 10.01 0.69 10.62
CA LYS A 68 9.18 0.62 11.82
C LYS A 68 8.15 1.74 11.89
N ASN A 69 8.52 2.96 11.47
CA ASN A 69 7.58 4.07 11.41
C ASN A 69 6.44 3.79 10.42
N SER A 70 6.79 3.32 9.23
CA SER A 70 5.81 3.00 8.18
C SER A 70 4.87 1.86 8.59
N LEU A 71 5.38 0.85 9.32
CA LEU A 71 4.53 -0.19 9.91
C LEU A 71 3.49 0.39 10.87
N ARG A 72 3.91 1.32 11.75
CA ARG A 72 3.00 1.99 12.68
C ARG A 72 1.94 2.79 11.94
N GLU A 73 2.31 3.51 10.89
CA GLU A 73 1.36 4.28 10.06
C GLU A 73 0.34 3.36 9.37
N LEU A 74 0.79 2.22 8.81
CA LEU A 74 -0.09 1.24 8.18
C LEU A 74 -1.07 0.56 9.16
N GLN A 75 -0.64 0.37 10.41
CA GLN A 75 -1.48 -0.22 11.46
C GLN A 75 -2.41 0.79 12.13
N THR A 76 -2.12 2.08 12.00
CA THR A 76 -2.95 3.12 12.59
C THR A 76 -4.16 3.34 11.69
N PRO A 77 -5.40 3.10 12.15
CA PRO A 77 -6.57 3.42 11.36
C PRO A 77 -6.56 4.92 11.06
N SER A 78 -6.50 5.27 9.78
CA SER A 78 -6.56 6.67 9.36
C SER A 78 -7.93 7.22 9.76
N MET A 79 -7.98 8.16 10.70
CA MET A 79 -9.15 9.00 10.96
C MET A 79 -9.28 10.07 9.85
N VAL A 80 -9.23 9.63 8.60
CA VAL A 80 -9.55 10.50 7.48
C VAL A 80 -10.87 9.96 6.97
N ASN A 81 -11.96 10.49 7.52
CA ASN A 81 -13.21 10.46 6.81
C ASN A 81 -12.91 11.10 5.46
N PHE A 82 -12.92 10.31 4.40
CA PHE A 82 -13.08 10.86 3.07
C PHE A 82 -14.46 11.52 3.10
N GLU A 83 -14.50 12.80 3.49
CA GLU A 83 -15.65 13.66 3.26
C GLU A 83 -15.88 13.62 1.77
N GLY A 84 -16.82 12.76 1.37
CA GLY A 84 -17.29 12.67 0.02
C GLY A 84 -17.61 14.08 -0.45
N SER A 85 -17.06 14.43 -1.60
CA SER A 85 -17.40 15.62 -2.36
C SER A 85 -18.90 15.88 -2.30
N ASN A 86 -19.31 16.81 -1.44
CA ASN A 86 -20.62 17.42 -1.54
C ASN A 86 -20.58 18.21 -2.84
N GLY A 87 -21.27 17.70 -3.86
CA GLY A 87 -21.40 18.35 -5.15
C GLY A 87 -22.13 19.67 -4.99
N GLU A 88 -21.39 20.78 -4.97
CA GLU A 88 -21.92 22.11 -5.19
C GLU A 88 -22.07 22.32 -6.71
N PRO A 89 -23.29 22.57 -7.23
CA PRO A 89 -23.46 22.94 -8.62
C PRO A 89 -22.92 24.35 -8.82
N TYR A 90 -21.79 24.46 -9.52
CA TYR A 90 -21.21 25.73 -9.95
C TYR A 90 -22.23 26.50 -10.80
N TYR A 91 -22.93 27.46 -10.19
CA TYR A 91 -23.72 28.45 -10.91
C TYR A 91 -22.76 29.34 -11.70
N PHE A 92 -22.74 29.12 -13.00
CA PHE A 92 -22.08 29.94 -14.00
C PHE A 92 -22.81 31.30 -14.07
N GLY A 93 -22.09 32.39 -13.77
CA GLY A 93 -22.36 33.75 -14.23
C GLY A 93 -23.62 34.45 -13.69
N LEU A 94 -23.40 35.48 -12.87
CA LEU A 94 -24.09 36.79 -12.90
C LEU A 94 -23.57 37.65 -11.74
N VAL A 95 -22.47 38.37 -11.96
CA VAL A 95 -22.39 39.84 -12.15
C VAL A 95 -20.96 40.24 -12.48
#